data_AF-A0A1X0QQD6-F1
#
_entry.id   AF-A0A1X0QQD6-F1
#
_cell.length_a   1.000
_cell.length_b   1.000
_cell.length_c   1.000
_cell.angle_alpha   90.00
_cell.angle_beta   90.00
_cell.angle_gamma   90.00
#
_symmetry.space_group_name_H-M   'P 1'
#
loop_
_entity.id
_entity.type
_entity.pdbx_description
1 polymer ?
#
loop_
_entity_poly.entity_id
_entity_poly.type
_entity_poly.pdbx_seq_one_letter_code
_entity_poly.pdbx_strand_id
1 'polypeptide(L)'
;MLRVIQRLQEESDKQGITILDRFLQTRKLETKLVEIQCLMIAMLRSGNAVPSRASPNPSTSTSTQNDDSNNPLVDPRQLDANLYELSLISQRTVLFNSFINERASDGMDVLASDEKELVMKGKDSRFYGPNGLLVSSGLSKRVHEMMNSYLVIDEYLLKKSITKAIHLDDYDPATPHASSTCVDDVFFILKTILKRCISTYKPDVISSTVRTLLKALENQYIHYFQQHMSTVFTAHDTTGRNAEKAIENAKISYMVVLNNLDISADYTHRLAKELQPEITRAIWLDEENDIARVTTSIDKFEGIADKFNRLLKHGIEQLVNQVLKPRIRPLFQESYREVKYVLEEDEYNEADIEEKFVKKFRQGFNHLIHLYKRTLTENNFNTLMDLMLDIITAQWERIVSQTRFNQYGALRFDKDLRSIILYLSSITEWLSRDKFTRLNQMSTILNFEEPSEIHELWGNSSSPINWRLTVNEVKKILGLRLDFESKLADEQLLLSTK
;
A
#
# COMPACT_ATOMS: atom_id res chain seq x y z
N MET A 1 -2.15 -58.13 5.09
CA MET A 1 -2.20 -56.92 4.26
C MET A 1 -1.11 -55.91 4.64
N LEU A 2 -1.00 -55.51 5.91
CA LEU A 2 -0.04 -54.49 6.37
C LEU A 2 1.45 -54.78 6.08
N ARG A 3 1.91 -56.03 6.23
CA ARG A 3 3.28 -56.42 5.84
C ARG A 3 3.57 -56.23 4.35
N VAL A 4 2.54 -56.35 3.49
CA VAL A 4 2.67 -56.10 2.05
C VAL A 4 2.81 -54.60 1.80
N ILE A 5 2.04 -53.76 2.51
CA ILE A 5 2.13 -52.30 2.42
C ILE A 5 3.53 -51.81 2.85
N GLN A 6 4.09 -52.37 3.93
CA GLN A 6 5.44 -52.04 4.40
C GLN A 6 6.52 -52.39 3.36
N ARG A 7 6.47 -53.61 2.79
CA ARG A 7 7.39 -54.00 1.71
C ARG A 7 7.22 -53.16 0.45
N LEU A 8 5.98 -52.77 0.13
CA LEU A 8 5.70 -51.90 -1.00
C LEU A 8 6.29 -50.51 -0.80
N GLN A 9 6.23 -49.96 0.41
CA GLN A 9 6.87 -48.69 0.77
C GLN A 9 8.40 -48.78 0.61
N GLU A 10 9.03 -49.84 1.09
CA GLU A 10 10.48 -50.06 0.97
C GLU A 10 10.94 -50.16 -0.51
N GLU A 11 10.22 -50.94 -1.33
CA GLU A 11 10.56 -51.07 -2.75
C GLU A 11 10.28 -49.77 -3.52
N SER A 12 9.20 -49.06 -3.17
CA SER A 12 8.85 -47.76 -3.76
C SER A 12 9.88 -46.69 -3.38
N ASP A 13 10.42 -46.71 -2.16
CA ASP A 13 11.53 -45.85 -1.76
C ASP A 13 12.76 -46.11 -2.63
N LYS A 14 13.16 -47.38 -2.79
CA LYS A 14 14.34 -47.76 -3.58
C LYS A 14 14.21 -47.36 -5.07
N GLN A 15 13.10 -47.72 -5.70
CA GLN A 15 12.88 -47.42 -7.12
C GLN A 15 12.63 -45.94 -7.36
N GLY A 16 11.87 -45.29 -6.48
CA GLY A 16 11.57 -43.87 -6.54
C GLY A 16 12.82 -43.01 -6.45
N ILE A 17 13.72 -43.28 -5.50
CA ILE A 17 15.01 -42.57 -5.39
C ILE A 17 15.82 -42.70 -6.68
N THR A 18 15.92 -43.90 -7.23
CA THR A 18 16.66 -44.14 -8.50
C THR A 18 16.10 -43.33 -9.66
N ILE A 19 14.76 -43.22 -9.76
CA ILE A 19 14.08 -42.43 -10.79
C ILE A 19 14.35 -40.93 -10.59
N LEU A 20 14.25 -40.44 -9.35
CA LEU A 20 14.50 -39.04 -9.01
C LEU A 20 15.94 -38.63 -9.30
N ASP A 21 16.92 -39.48 -8.98
CA ASP A 21 18.33 -39.19 -9.24
C ASP A 21 18.60 -39.10 -10.74
N ARG A 22 18.04 -40.02 -11.53
CA ARG A 22 18.13 -39.95 -13.00
C ARG A 22 17.42 -38.73 -13.57
N PHE A 23 16.29 -38.33 -13.00
CA PHE A 23 15.58 -37.10 -13.39
C PHE A 23 16.44 -35.86 -13.14
N LEU A 24 17.02 -35.72 -11.94
CA LEU A 24 17.89 -34.61 -11.56
C LEU A 24 19.11 -34.48 -12.48
N GLN A 25 19.75 -35.61 -12.80
CA GLN A 25 20.88 -35.68 -13.74
C GLN A 25 20.46 -35.28 -15.17
N THR A 26 19.32 -35.81 -15.64
CA THR A 26 18.81 -35.55 -17.00
C THR A 26 18.44 -34.08 -17.19
N ARG A 27 17.88 -33.44 -16.17
CA ARG A 27 17.56 -32.00 -16.15
C ARG A 27 18.76 -31.11 -15.85
N LYS A 28 19.93 -31.71 -15.58
CA LYS A 28 21.20 -31.04 -15.21
C LYS A 28 21.01 -30.02 -14.08
N LEU A 29 20.20 -30.38 -13.08
CA LEU A 29 19.77 -29.42 -12.07
C LEU A 29 20.96 -28.89 -11.24
N GLU A 30 21.93 -29.72 -10.89
CA GLU A 30 23.13 -29.27 -10.16
C GLU A 30 23.92 -28.20 -10.93
N THR A 31 24.17 -28.42 -12.22
CA THR A 31 24.87 -27.44 -13.07
C THR A 31 24.08 -26.13 -13.18
N LYS A 32 22.75 -26.22 -13.30
CA LYS A 32 21.86 -25.04 -13.31
C LYS A 32 21.92 -24.27 -12.00
N LEU A 33 21.94 -24.95 -10.86
CA LEU A 33 21.97 -24.32 -9.55
C LEU A 33 23.28 -23.55 -9.31
N VAL A 34 24.42 -24.12 -9.71
CA VAL A 34 25.72 -23.42 -9.61
C VAL A 34 25.70 -22.14 -10.44
N GLU A 35 25.20 -22.22 -11.67
CA GLU A 35 25.11 -21.04 -12.54
C GLU A 35 24.14 -19.99 -11.99
N ILE A 36 22.97 -20.41 -11.50
CA ILE A 36 22.01 -19.51 -10.85
C ILE A 36 22.64 -18.79 -9.66
N GLN A 37 23.42 -19.48 -8.82
CA GLN A 37 24.10 -18.85 -7.69
C GLN A 37 25.11 -17.78 -8.16
N CYS A 38 25.90 -18.06 -9.19
CA CYS A 38 26.80 -17.08 -9.80
C CYS A 38 26.05 -15.84 -10.29
N LEU A 39 24.95 -16.03 -11.02
CA LEU A 39 24.11 -14.96 -11.54
C LEU A 39 23.46 -14.14 -10.42
N MET A 40 22.94 -14.79 -9.38
CA MET A 40 22.36 -14.10 -8.21
C MET A 40 23.39 -13.24 -7.48
N ILE A 41 24.65 -13.69 -7.38
CA ILE A 41 25.76 -12.90 -6.83
C ILE A 41 26.06 -11.69 -7.73
N ALA A 42 26.05 -11.88 -9.05
CA ALA A 42 26.26 -10.79 -10.00
C ALA A 42 25.14 -9.73 -9.91
N MET A 43 23.87 -10.16 -9.83
CA MET A 43 22.71 -9.26 -9.65
C MET A 43 22.84 -8.42 -8.37
N LEU A 44 23.26 -9.02 -7.25
CA LEU A 44 23.47 -8.30 -5.99
C LEU A 44 24.56 -7.22 -6.09
N ARG A 45 25.60 -7.45 -6.91
CA ARG A 45 26.67 -6.47 -7.14
C ARG A 45 26.21 -5.34 -8.05
N SER A 46 25.40 -5.64 -9.06
CA SER A 46 24.89 -4.65 -10.01
C SER A 46 23.75 -3.79 -9.44
N GLY A 47 22.93 -4.33 -8.52
CA GLY A 47 21.82 -3.60 -7.89
C GLY A 47 22.21 -2.37 -7.06
N ASN A 48 23.51 -2.15 -6.82
CA ASN A 48 24.03 -0.94 -6.17
C ASN A 48 24.43 0.18 -7.17
N ALA A 49 24.34 -0.06 -8.49
CA ALA A 49 24.60 0.95 -9.50
C ALA A 49 23.28 1.58 -9.97
N VAL A 50 23.13 2.88 -9.72
CA VAL A 50 21.96 3.69 -10.09
C VAL A 50 21.75 3.65 -11.62
N PRO A 51 20.57 3.28 -12.13
CA PRO A 51 20.25 3.49 -13.54
C PRO A 51 19.94 4.98 -13.74
N SER A 52 20.97 5.76 -14.08
CA SER A 52 20.79 7.12 -14.59
C SER A 52 20.15 7.04 -15.97
N ARG A 53 18.95 7.62 -16.13
CA ARG A 53 18.26 7.76 -17.41
C ARG A 53 19.11 8.68 -18.32
N ALA A 54 19.98 8.10 -19.13
CA ALA A 54 20.87 8.85 -20.01
C ALA A 54 20.11 9.36 -21.25
N SER A 55 20.20 10.66 -21.51
CA SER A 55 19.85 11.28 -22.79
C SER A 55 20.66 10.69 -23.95
N PRO A 56 20.13 10.68 -25.18
CA PRO A 56 20.77 10.03 -26.32
C PRO A 56 21.89 10.91 -26.87
N ASN A 57 23.16 10.53 -26.65
CA ASN A 57 24.29 11.03 -27.43
C ASN A 57 24.96 9.85 -28.14
N PRO A 58 25.10 9.88 -29.48
CA PRO A 58 25.72 8.80 -30.23
C PRO A 58 27.21 9.09 -30.39
N SER A 59 28.07 8.51 -29.55
CA SER A 59 29.50 8.32 -29.86
C SER A 59 30.27 7.73 -28.68
N THR A 60 30.18 6.41 -28.49
CA THR A 60 31.28 5.50 -28.09
C THR A 60 30.68 4.12 -27.85
N SER A 61 30.71 3.30 -28.90
CA SER A 61 30.32 1.89 -28.83
C SER A 61 31.39 1.09 -28.08
N THR A 62 31.28 1.03 -26.76
CA THR A 62 31.73 -0.13 -25.98
C THR A 62 30.48 -0.90 -25.58
N SER A 63 30.14 -1.86 -26.44
CA SER A 63 29.03 -2.79 -26.26
C SER A 63 29.22 -3.63 -25.00
N THR A 64 28.65 -3.17 -23.89
CA THR A 64 28.21 -4.01 -22.77
C THR A 64 26.69 -4.10 -22.80
N GLN A 65 26.13 -4.34 -23.99
CA GLN A 65 24.73 -4.71 -24.14
C GLN A 65 24.57 -6.21 -23.83
N ASN A 66 23.87 -6.51 -22.75
CA ASN A 66 22.99 -7.68 -22.57
C ASN A 66 23.52 -9.07 -22.98
N ASP A 67 24.41 -9.67 -22.18
CA ASP A 67 24.70 -11.12 -22.28
C ASP A 67 23.89 -11.99 -21.28
N ASP A 68 23.05 -11.39 -20.41
CA ASP A 68 22.17 -12.11 -19.46
C ASP A 68 20.95 -12.79 -20.11
N SER A 69 20.70 -12.51 -21.40
CA SER A 69 19.54 -13.02 -22.15
C SER A 69 19.82 -14.34 -22.89
N ASN A 70 21.08 -14.79 -22.98
CA ASN A 70 21.48 -15.89 -23.86
C ASN A 70 22.31 -16.98 -23.17
N ASN A 71 22.20 -17.18 -21.86
CA ASN A 71 22.69 -18.43 -21.26
C ASN A 71 21.66 -19.55 -21.49
N PRO A 72 21.87 -20.48 -22.46
CA PRO A 72 20.90 -21.53 -22.77
C PRO A 72 20.70 -22.52 -21.61
N LEU A 73 21.63 -22.54 -20.64
CA LEU A 73 21.54 -23.40 -19.46
C LEU A 73 20.49 -22.89 -18.46
N VAL A 74 20.24 -21.58 -18.42
CA VAL A 74 19.39 -20.91 -17.42
C VAL A 74 18.28 -20.13 -18.14
N ASP A 75 17.71 -20.75 -19.17
CA ASP A 75 16.54 -20.20 -19.87
C ASP A 75 15.32 -20.16 -18.93
N PRO A 76 14.68 -18.98 -18.74
CA PRO A 76 13.53 -18.85 -17.84
C PRO A 76 12.38 -19.82 -18.14
N ARG A 77 12.09 -20.11 -19.42
CA ARG A 77 11.01 -21.03 -19.79
C ARG A 77 11.33 -22.47 -19.40
N GLN A 78 12.58 -22.89 -19.63
CA GLN A 78 13.03 -24.21 -19.21
C GLN A 78 13.07 -24.35 -17.68
N LEU A 79 13.49 -23.31 -16.96
CA LEU A 79 13.46 -23.31 -15.50
C LEU A 79 12.04 -23.35 -14.95
N ASP A 80 11.11 -22.62 -15.57
CA ASP A 80 9.70 -22.65 -15.19
C ASP A 80 9.09 -24.04 -15.39
N ALA A 81 9.38 -24.69 -16.52
CA ALA A 81 9.00 -26.09 -16.77
C ALA A 81 9.58 -27.04 -15.71
N ASN A 82 10.86 -26.86 -15.33
CA ASN A 82 11.47 -27.63 -14.26
C ASN A 82 10.75 -27.42 -12.92
N LEU A 83 10.34 -26.20 -12.57
CA LEU A 83 9.58 -25.92 -11.35
C LEU A 83 8.22 -26.63 -11.35
N TYR A 84 7.53 -26.66 -12.49
CA TYR A 84 6.28 -27.42 -12.63
C TYR A 84 6.50 -28.92 -12.41
N GLU A 85 7.52 -29.52 -13.04
CA GLU A 85 7.85 -30.94 -12.85
C GLU A 85 8.18 -31.26 -11.39
N LEU A 86 9.00 -30.42 -10.73
CA LEU A 86 9.35 -30.56 -9.32
C LEU A 86 8.12 -30.45 -8.41
N SER A 87 7.23 -29.49 -8.68
CA SER A 87 5.99 -29.32 -7.91
C SER A 87 5.07 -30.55 -8.05
N LEU A 88 4.96 -31.10 -9.27
CA LEU A 88 4.15 -32.28 -9.54
C LEU A 88 4.71 -33.52 -8.87
N ILE A 89 6.04 -33.72 -8.90
CA ILE A 89 6.68 -34.83 -8.17
C ILE A 89 6.40 -34.72 -6.68
N SER A 90 6.52 -33.52 -6.10
CA SER A 90 6.19 -33.29 -4.68
C SER A 90 4.72 -33.64 -4.39
N GLN A 91 3.81 -33.10 -5.19
CA GLN A 91 2.36 -33.34 -5.09
C GLN A 91 2.02 -34.84 -5.11
N ARG A 92 2.57 -35.57 -6.09
CA ARG A 92 2.32 -37.01 -6.27
C ARG A 92 2.94 -37.84 -5.14
N THR A 93 4.07 -37.40 -4.60
CA THR A 93 4.69 -38.06 -3.44
C THR A 93 3.84 -37.90 -2.18
N VAL A 94 3.29 -36.70 -1.94
CA VAL A 94 2.37 -36.46 -0.81
C VAL A 94 1.10 -37.30 -0.96
N LEU A 95 0.51 -37.34 -2.15
CA LEU A 95 -0.65 -38.19 -2.47
C LEU A 95 -0.37 -39.68 -2.20
N PHE A 96 0.78 -40.18 -2.67
CA PHE A 96 1.19 -41.55 -2.44
C PHE A 96 1.35 -41.84 -0.94
N ASN A 97 2.01 -40.93 -0.20
CA ASN A 97 2.20 -41.08 1.23
C ASN A 97 0.88 -41.06 2.01
N SER A 98 -0.04 -40.15 1.66
CA SER A 98 -1.37 -40.07 2.26
C SER A 98 -2.14 -41.38 2.03
N PHE A 99 -2.18 -41.86 0.79
CA PHE A 99 -2.84 -43.13 0.44
C PHE A 99 -2.24 -44.33 1.19
N ILE A 100 -0.91 -44.44 1.24
CA ILE A 100 -0.23 -45.56 1.92
C ILE A 100 -0.49 -45.51 3.43
N ASN A 101 -0.48 -44.32 4.04
CA ASN A 101 -0.77 -44.15 5.46
C ASN A 101 -2.23 -44.46 5.81
N GLU A 102 -3.19 -44.03 4.98
CA GLU A 102 -4.61 -44.33 5.15
C GLU A 102 -4.84 -45.85 5.11
N ARG A 103 -4.35 -46.52 4.06
CA ARG A 103 -4.48 -47.99 3.91
C ARG A 103 -3.78 -48.77 5.02
N ALA A 104 -2.65 -48.28 5.52
CA ALA A 104 -1.97 -48.89 6.65
C ALA A 104 -2.74 -48.71 7.96
N SER A 105 -3.40 -47.56 8.14
CA SER A 105 -4.22 -47.27 9.33
C SER A 105 -5.49 -48.14 9.32
N ASP A 106 -6.21 -48.21 8.20
CA ASP A 106 -7.35 -49.13 8.01
C ASP A 106 -6.96 -50.57 8.33
N GLY A 107 -5.80 -50.99 7.82
CA GLY A 107 -5.26 -52.32 8.05
C GLY A 107 -4.83 -52.58 9.49
N MET A 108 -4.50 -51.54 10.25
CA MET A 108 -4.19 -51.62 11.67
C MET A 108 -5.43 -51.64 12.54
N ASP A 109 -6.48 -50.89 12.20
CA ASP A 109 -7.70 -50.81 12.99
C ASP A 109 -8.46 -52.13 13.10
N VAL A 110 -8.36 -52.98 12.08
CA VAL A 110 -8.98 -54.31 12.04
C VAL A 110 -8.23 -55.36 12.89
N LEU A 111 -6.98 -55.11 13.28
CA LEU A 111 -6.15 -56.08 14.02
C LEU A 111 -6.49 -56.13 15.52
N ALA A 112 -6.38 -57.32 16.11
CA ALA A 112 -6.49 -57.50 17.56
C ALA A 112 -5.27 -56.88 18.30
N SER A 113 -5.39 -56.61 19.60
CA SER A 113 -4.33 -55.96 20.39
C SER A 113 -2.99 -56.70 20.31
N ASP A 114 -3.01 -58.03 20.43
CA ASP A 114 -1.82 -58.88 20.38
C ASP A 114 -1.14 -58.85 19.00
N GLU A 115 -1.93 -58.69 17.93
CA GLU A 115 -1.45 -58.60 16.55
C GLU A 115 -0.83 -57.22 16.25
N LYS A 116 -1.41 -56.16 16.81
CA LYS A 116 -0.85 -54.79 16.76
C LYS A 116 0.52 -54.74 17.42
N GLU A 117 0.68 -55.36 18.60
CA GLU A 117 1.97 -55.44 19.29
C GLU A 117 3.00 -56.22 18.45
N LEU A 118 2.59 -57.29 17.77
CA LEU A 118 3.47 -58.06 16.89
C LEU A 118 3.93 -57.27 15.66
N VAL A 119 3.09 -56.39 15.09
CA VAL A 119 3.44 -55.51 13.95
C VAL A 119 4.44 -54.43 14.36
N MET A 120 4.31 -53.92 15.58
CA MET A 120 5.17 -52.88 16.15
C MET A 120 6.45 -53.45 16.78
N LYS A 121 6.55 -54.77 16.93
CA LYS A 121 7.72 -55.44 17.50
C LYS A 121 8.99 -55.09 16.72
N GLY A 122 9.96 -54.48 17.41
CA GLY A 122 11.24 -54.04 16.84
C GLY A 122 11.19 -52.69 16.12
N LYS A 123 10.05 -51.98 16.17
CA LYS A 123 9.88 -50.63 15.61
C LYS A 123 9.84 -49.62 16.73
N ASP A 124 10.86 -48.76 16.76
CA ASP A 124 10.94 -47.65 17.71
C ASP A 124 9.90 -46.58 17.31
N SER A 125 9.06 -46.17 18.27
CA SER A 125 8.00 -45.18 18.08
C SER A 125 8.51 -43.80 17.66
N ARG A 126 9.82 -43.54 17.76
CA ARG A 126 10.46 -42.32 17.24
C ARG A 126 10.57 -42.29 15.72
N PHE A 127 10.64 -43.46 15.07
CA PHE A 127 10.85 -43.56 13.62
C PHE A 127 9.64 -44.13 12.88
N TYR A 128 8.75 -44.83 13.59
CA TYR A 128 7.56 -45.46 13.04
C TYR A 128 6.30 -44.84 13.61
N GLY A 129 5.32 -44.59 12.74
CA GLY A 129 4.00 -44.10 13.11
C GLY A 129 3.13 -45.17 13.77
N PRO A 130 1.94 -44.78 14.25
CA PRO A 130 1.00 -45.71 14.91
C PRO A 130 0.51 -46.83 13.97
N ASN A 131 0.62 -46.63 12.66
CA ASN A 131 0.28 -47.61 11.63
C ASN A 131 1.45 -48.57 11.27
N GLY A 132 2.60 -48.44 11.95
CA GLY A 132 3.78 -49.27 11.73
C GLY A 132 4.58 -48.95 10.46
N LEU A 133 4.28 -47.85 9.77
CA LEU A 133 5.09 -47.32 8.66
C LEU A 133 6.13 -46.32 9.16
N LEU A 134 7.17 -46.07 8.36
CA LEU A 134 8.15 -45.02 8.66
C LEU A 134 7.49 -43.64 8.60
N VAL A 135 7.69 -42.83 9.64
CA VAL A 135 7.23 -41.42 9.68
C VAL A 135 7.86 -40.61 8.56
N SER A 136 9.11 -40.93 8.18
CA SER A 136 9.84 -40.29 7.09
C SER A 136 10.50 -41.33 6.20
N SER A 137 9.84 -41.67 5.09
CA SER A 137 10.34 -42.63 4.09
C SER A 137 11.57 -42.09 3.35
N GLY A 138 12.35 -42.99 2.74
CA GLY A 138 13.51 -42.62 1.93
C GLY A 138 13.12 -41.72 0.75
N LEU A 139 12.02 -42.03 0.06
CA LEU A 139 11.47 -41.20 -1.00
C LEU A 139 11.09 -39.80 -0.50
N SER A 140 10.43 -39.74 0.66
CA SER A 140 9.98 -38.47 1.26
C SER A 140 11.15 -37.54 1.57
N LYS A 141 12.24 -38.10 2.12
CA LYS A 141 13.50 -37.37 2.36
C LYS A 141 14.13 -36.90 1.06
N ARG A 142 14.22 -37.76 0.05
CA ARG A 142 14.82 -37.40 -1.24
C ARG A 142 14.04 -36.29 -1.96
N VAL A 143 12.71 -36.35 -1.94
CA VAL A 143 11.88 -35.27 -2.49
C VAL A 143 12.03 -34.00 -1.66
N HIS A 144 12.16 -34.06 -0.34
CA HIS A 144 12.43 -32.88 0.48
C HIS A 144 13.76 -32.21 0.10
N GLU A 145 14.84 -32.98 -0.05
CA GLU A 145 16.13 -32.46 -0.53
C GLU A 145 16.01 -31.81 -1.91
N MET A 146 15.28 -32.45 -2.83
CA MET A 146 15.04 -31.94 -4.18
C MET A 146 14.29 -30.61 -4.18
N MET A 147 13.42 -30.36 -3.19
CA MET A 147 12.71 -29.07 -3.07
C MET A 147 13.64 -27.90 -2.70
N ASN A 148 14.86 -28.15 -2.20
CA ASN A 148 15.85 -27.08 -2.07
C ASN A 148 16.23 -26.51 -3.44
N SER A 149 16.34 -27.36 -4.46
CA SER A 149 16.58 -26.95 -5.85
C SER A 149 15.41 -26.12 -6.39
N TYR A 150 14.16 -26.51 -6.06
CA TYR A 150 12.96 -25.73 -6.39
C TYR A 150 13.08 -24.31 -5.83
N LEU A 151 13.38 -24.16 -4.53
CA LEU A 151 13.42 -22.86 -3.86
C LEU A 151 14.47 -21.92 -4.47
N VAL A 152 15.65 -22.42 -4.82
CA VAL A 152 16.71 -21.61 -5.45
C VAL A 152 16.30 -21.14 -6.85
N ILE A 153 15.72 -22.02 -7.66
CA ILE A 153 15.27 -21.68 -9.01
C ILE A 153 14.11 -20.67 -8.96
N ASP A 154 13.15 -20.90 -8.06
CA ASP A 154 11.97 -20.05 -7.86
C ASP A 154 12.39 -18.64 -7.39
N GLU A 155 13.34 -18.53 -6.45
CA GLU A 155 13.90 -17.24 -6.02
C GLU A 155 14.56 -16.47 -7.18
N TYR A 156 15.36 -17.15 -8.00
CA TYR A 156 16.03 -16.52 -9.14
C TYR A 156 15.02 -16.01 -10.18
N LEU A 157 14.04 -16.83 -10.57
CA LEU A 157 13.02 -16.43 -11.53
C LEU A 157 12.14 -15.30 -11.01
N LEU A 158 11.80 -15.31 -9.72
CA LEU A 158 11.06 -14.24 -9.06
C LEU A 158 11.80 -12.90 -9.21
N LYS A 159 13.08 -12.85 -8.80
CA LYS A 159 13.90 -11.63 -8.90
C LYS A 159 14.00 -11.13 -10.33
N LYS A 160 14.29 -12.03 -11.28
CA LYS A 160 14.38 -11.67 -12.71
C LYS A 160 13.06 -11.13 -13.26
N SER A 161 11.94 -11.76 -12.88
CA SER A 161 10.61 -11.35 -13.34
C SER A 161 10.17 -10.01 -12.77
N ILE A 162 10.39 -9.76 -11.47
CA ILE A 162 10.10 -8.47 -10.85
C ILE A 162 10.96 -7.35 -11.45
N THR A 163 12.28 -7.55 -11.57
CA THR A 163 13.17 -6.56 -12.20
C THR A 163 12.74 -6.26 -13.64
N LYS A 164 12.32 -7.28 -14.40
CA LYS A 164 11.82 -7.10 -15.75
C LYS A 164 10.50 -6.32 -15.79
N ALA A 165 9.56 -6.62 -14.88
CA ALA A 165 8.30 -5.88 -14.77
C ALA A 165 8.55 -4.40 -14.44
N ILE A 166 9.49 -4.11 -13.53
CA ILE A 166 9.89 -2.74 -13.18
C ILE A 166 10.54 -2.02 -14.37
N HIS A 167 11.37 -2.71 -15.15
CA HIS A 167 12.04 -2.12 -16.31
C HIS A 167 11.07 -1.85 -17.48
N LEU A 168 10.04 -2.68 -17.62
CA LEU A 168 8.99 -2.51 -18.64
C LEU A 168 7.81 -1.68 -18.13
N ASP A 169 7.94 -1.07 -16.95
CA ASP A 169 6.89 -0.28 -16.33
C ASP A 169 6.52 0.91 -17.22
N ASP A 170 5.24 1.03 -17.51
CA ASP A 170 4.69 2.11 -18.31
C ASP A 170 3.29 2.48 -17.80
N TYR A 171 2.85 3.69 -18.11
CA TYR A 171 1.49 4.14 -17.81
C TYR A 171 1.01 5.07 -18.91
N ASP A 172 -0.29 5.00 -19.22
CA ASP A 172 -0.91 5.91 -20.18
C ASP A 172 -1.28 7.24 -19.48
N PRO A 173 -0.65 8.38 -19.83
CA PRO A 173 -0.97 9.67 -19.24
C PRO A 173 -2.36 10.20 -19.63
N ALA A 174 -2.99 9.63 -20.68
CA ALA A 174 -4.33 10.02 -21.12
C ALA A 174 -5.43 9.39 -20.26
N THR A 175 -5.13 8.25 -19.62
CA THR A 175 -6.08 7.55 -18.76
C THR A 175 -6.16 8.23 -17.38
N PRO A 176 -7.34 8.73 -16.96
CA PRO A 176 -7.52 9.28 -15.62
C PRO A 176 -7.30 8.21 -14.54
N HIS A 177 -6.80 8.63 -13.38
CA HIS A 177 -6.58 7.72 -12.23
C HIS A 177 -5.65 6.53 -12.52
N ALA A 178 -4.82 6.62 -13.56
CA ALA A 178 -3.99 5.50 -14.00
C ALA A 178 -2.97 5.09 -12.93
N SER A 179 -2.88 3.77 -12.73
CA SER A 179 -1.68 3.09 -12.23
C SER A 179 -0.83 2.63 -13.40
N SER A 180 0.40 2.22 -13.10
CA SER A 180 1.30 1.67 -14.09
C SER A 180 1.11 0.15 -14.27
N THR A 181 1.56 -0.36 -15.42
CA THR A 181 1.47 -1.79 -15.78
C THR A 181 2.22 -2.70 -14.83
N CYS A 182 3.27 -2.18 -14.16
CA CYS A 182 4.08 -2.97 -13.24
C CYS A 182 3.27 -3.53 -12.05
N VAL A 183 2.19 -2.86 -11.61
CA VAL A 183 1.34 -3.37 -10.52
C VAL A 183 0.70 -4.69 -10.93
N ASP A 184 0.02 -4.73 -12.07
CA ASP A 184 -0.64 -5.95 -12.54
C ASP A 184 0.37 -7.07 -12.83
N ASP A 185 1.51 -6.74 -13.45
CA ASP A 185 2.55 -7.72 -13.75
C ASP A 185 3.15 -8.36 -12.49
N VAL A 186 3.51 -7.56 -11.48
CA VAL A 186 4.09 -8.06 -10.23
C VAL A 186 3.09 -8.95 -9.49
N PHE A 187 1.83 -8.52 -9.36
CA PHE A 187 0.83 -9.33 -8.65
C PHE A 187 0.41 -10.58 -9.43
N PHE A 188 0.46 -10.55 -10.76
CA PHE A 188 0.31 -11.75 -11.59
C PHE A 188 1.44 -12.76 -11.32
N ILE A 189 2.69 -12.29 -11.24
CA ILE A 189 3.86 -13.13 -10.90
C ILE A 189 3.70 -13.73 -9.51
N LEU A 190 3.38 -12.91 -8.48
CA LEU A 190 3.17 -13.38 -7.11
C LEU A 190 2.10 -14.47 -7.04
N LYS A 191 0.94 -14.22 -7.67
CA LYS A 191 -0.17 -15.16 -7.71
C LYS A 191 0.26 -16.47 -8.36
N THR A 192 0.91 -16.41 -9.52
CA THR A 192 1.38 -17.60 -10.25
C THR A 192 2.33 -18.46 -9.39
N ILE A 193 3.29 -17.82 -8.71
CA ILE A 193 4.24 -18.51 -7.84
C ILE A 193 3.54 -19.13 -6.62
N LEU A 194 2.60 -18.40 -5.98
CA LEU A 194 1.88 -18.89 -4.82
C LEU A 194 0.98 -20.09 -5.16
N LYS A 195 0.25 -20.04 -6.28
CA LYS A 195 -0.56 -21.19 -6.74
C LYS A 195 0.31 -22.43 -6.98
N ARG A 196 1.46 -22.24 -7.64
CA ARG A 196 2.41 -23.33 -7.89
C ARG A 196 3.05 -23.85 -6.60
N CYS A 197 3.37 -22.99 -5.64
CA CYS A 197 3.97 -23.45 -4.39
C CYS A 197 2.96 -24.21 -3.52
N ILE A 198 1.68 -23.78 -3.49
CA ILE A 198 0.60 -24.48 -2.79
C ILE A 198 0.38 -25.87 -3.38
N SER A 199 0.49 -26.03 -4.71
CA SER A 199 0.35 -27.35 -5.35
C SER A 199 1.45 -28.34 -4.99
N THR A 200 2.54 -27.91 -4.33
CA THR A 200 3.59 -28.82 -3.81
C THR A 200 3.13 -29.65 -2.62
N TYR A 201 2.05 -29.22 -1.94
CA TYR A 201 1.50 -29.82 -0.72
C TYR A 201 2.52 -29.95 0.41
N LYS A 202 3.50 -29.03 0.46
CA LYS A 202 4.53 -29.00 1.52
C LYS A 202 4.55 -27.64 2.23
N PRO A 203 4.18 -27.58 3.53
CA PRO A 203 4.09 -26.33 4.27
C PRO A 203 5.45 -25.61 4.39
N ASP A 204 6.55 -26.36 4.49
CA ASP A 204 7.91 -25.78 4.59
C ASP A 204 8.32 -25.05 3.32
N VAL A 205 8.02 -25.64 2.15
CA VAL A 205 8.30 -25.04 0.84
C VAL A 205 7.48 -23.78 0.67
N ILE A 206 6.18 -23.83 0.96
CA ILE A 206 5.27 -22.68 0.88
C ILE A 206 5.77 -21.56 1.80
N SER A 207 6.06 -21.88 3.07
CA SER A 207 6.57 -20.92 4.04
C SER A 207 7.87 -20.26 3.58
N SER A 208 8.76 -21.02 2.92
CA SER A 208 10.01 -20.49 2.38
C SER A 208 9.80 -19.60 1.15
N THR A 209 8.99 -20.05 0.20
CA THR A 209 8.61 -19.24 -0.97
C THR A 209 7.94 -17.94 -0.54
N VAL A 210 7.02 -17.97 0.43
CA VAL A 210 6.37 -16.76 0.96
C VAL A 210 7.41 -15.81 1.56
N ARG A 211 8.35 -16.28 2.39
CA ARG A 211 9.43 -15.41 2.91
C ARG A 211 10.24 -14.76 1.78
N THR A 212 10.53 -15.49 0.72
CA THR A 212 11.25 -14.96 -0.45
C THR A 212 10.43 -13.91 -1.20
N LEU A 213 9.13 -14.14 -1.39
CA LEU A 213 8.21 -13.18 -2.01
C LEU A 213 8.11 -11.88 -1.20
N LEU A 214 7.92 -11.99 0.12
CA LEU A 214 7.88 -10.83 1.02
C LEU A 214 9.18 -10.01 0.93
N LYS A 215 10.34 -10.68 0.98
CA LYS A 215 11.65 -10.03 0.85
C LYS A 215 11.82 -9.36 -0.53
N ALA A 216 11.33 -9.97 -1.60
CA ALA A 216 11.40 -9.39 -2.94
C ALA A 216 10.52 -8.13 -3.06
N LEU A 217 9.32 -8.16 -2.49
CA LEU A 217 8.44 -6.98 -2.45
C LEU A 217 9.06 -5.84 -1.66
N GLU A 218 9.68 -6.12 -0.51
CA GLU A 218 10.34 -5.10 0.30
C GLU A 218 11.57 -4.50 -0.39
N ASN A 219 12.48 -5.36 -0.85
CA ASN A 219 13.82 -4.92 -1.27
C ASN A 219 13.91 -4.49 -2.73
N GLN A 220 12.98 -4.90 -3.59
CA GLN A 220 12.97 -4.51 -5.01
C GLN A 220 11.79 -3.60 -5.31
N TYR A 221 10.57 -4.02 -4.96
CA TYR A 221 9.36 -3.34 -5.41
C TYR A 221 9.06 -2.06 -4.61
N ILE A 222 8.99 -2.14 -3.28
CA ILE A 222 8.82 -0.97 -2.41
C ILE A 222 10.01 -0.01 -2.55
N HIS A 223 11.23 -0.56 -2.56
CA HIS A 223 12.44 0.24 -2.74
C HIS A 223 12.44 1.01 -4.08
N TYR A 224 11.97 0.39 -5.17
CA TYR A 224 11.80 1.06 -6.46
C TYR A 224 10.90 2.31 -6.34
N PHE A 225 9.73 2.19 -5.70
CA PHE A 225 8.84 3.33 -5.49
C PHE A 225 9.47 4.41 -4.59
N GLN A 226 10.14 4.04 -3.51
CA GLN A 226 10.83 4.99 -2.62
C GLN A 226 11.90 5.79 -3.37
N GLN A 227 12.71 5.11 -4.20
CA GLN A 227 13.71 5.77 -5.02
C GLN A 227 13.07 6.73 -6.01
N HIS A 228 11.99 6.31 -6.69
CA HIS A 228 11.28 7.13 -7.66
C HIS A 228 10.59 8.35 -7.01
N MET A 229 10.11 8.23 -5.77
CA MET A 229 9.55 9.35 -5.01
C MET A 229 10.61 10.36 -4.58
N SER A 230 11.82 9.90 -4.23
CA SER A 230 12.90 10.77 -3.73
C SER A 230 13.46 11.73 -4.79
N THR A 231 13.45 11.34 -6.07
CA THR A 231 14.08 12.11 -7.16
C THR A 231 13.24 13.29 -7.64
N VAL A 232 11.91 13.24 -7.45
CA VAL A 232 10.96 14.24 -7.96
C VAL A 232 11.14 15.60 -7.28
N PHE A 233 11.44 15.63 -5.98
CA PHE A 233 11.56 16.89 -5.23
C PHE A 233 12.98 17.48 -5.24
N THR A 234 13.99 16.71 -5.68
CA THR A 234 15.38 17.18 -5.78
C THR A 234 15.72 17.81 -7.12
N ALA A 235 14.90 17.60 -8.15
CA ALA A 235 15.10 18.16 -9.50
C ALA A 235 14.64 19.63 -9.58
N HIS A 236 15.32 20.53 -8.87
CA HIS A 236 15.02 21.98 -8.89
C HIS A 236 15.87 22.79 -9.90
N ASP A 237 16.85 22.16 -10.56
CA ASP A 237 17.82 22.85 -11.44
C ASP A 237 17.50 22.73 -12.94
N THR A 238 16.29 23.11 -13.36
CA THR A 238 16.01 23.32 -14.79
C THR A 238 15.55 24.75 -15.03
N THR A 239 16.46 25.62 -15.43
CA THR A 239 16.14 26.94 -15.97
C THR A 239 15.89 26.82 -17.48
N GLY A 240 14.66 27.12 -17.94
CA GLY A 240 14.32 27.12 -19.37
C GLY A 240 12.83 26.89 -19.67
N ARG A 241 12.40 27.15 -20.91
CA ARG A 241 10.99 26.99 -21.36
C ARG A 241 10.43 25.56 -21.22
N ASN A 242 11.30 24.54 -21.15
CA ASN A 242 10.90 23.14 -20.96
C ASN A 242 10.80 22.74 -19.47
N ALA A 243 11.16 23.62 -18.54
CA ALA A 243 11.20 23.32 -17.11
C ALA A 243 9.80 23.11 -16.52
N GLU A 244 8.83 23.94 -16.90
CA GLU A 244 7.46 23.84 -16.37
C GLU A 244 6.81 22.50 -16.74
N LYS A 245 6.95 22.08 -18.00
CA LYS A 245 6.47 20.78 -18.47
C LYS A 245 7.20 19.61 -17.80
N ALA A 246 8.50 19.74 -17.56
CA ALA A 246 9.27 18.73 -16.84
C ALA A 246 8.80 18.59 -15.38
N ILE A 247 8.54 19.71 -14.70
CA ILE A 247 8.00 19.73 -13.33
C ILE A 247 6.60 19.13 -13.29
N GLU A 248 5.73 19.45 -14.24
CA GLU A 248 4.39 18.86 -14.32
C GLU A 248 4.45 17.34 -14.53
N ASN A 249 5.28 16.87 -15.48
CA ASN A 249 5.49 15.44 -15.70
C ASN A 249 6.07 14.73 -14.46
N ALA A 250 6.97 15.38 -13.73
CA ALA A 250 7.52 14.84 -12.48
C ALA A 250 6.44 14.69 -11.40
N LYS A 251 5.52 15.67 -11.28
CA LYS A 251 4.36 15.57 -10.39
C LYS A 251 3.41 14.45 -10.80
N ILE A 252 3.09 14.33 -12.09
CA ILE A 252 2.24 13.25 -12.60
C ILE A 252 2.87 11.89 -12.27
N SER A 253 4.16 11.73 -12.55
CA SER A 253 4.88 10.50 -12.23
C SER A 253 4.88 10.18 -10.73
N TYR A 254 5.03 11.18 -9.86
CA TYR A 254 4.90 11.00 -8.42
C TYR A 254 3.51 10.51 -8.02
N MET A 255 2.45 11.12 -8.57
CA MET A 255 1.06 10.73 -8.31
C MET A 255 0.74 9.32 -8.81
N VAL A 256 1.28 8.91 -9.95
CA VAL A 256 1.16 7.53 -10.44
C VAL A 256 1.81 6.54 -9.47
N VAL A 257 2.97 6.88 -8.89
CA VAL A 257 3.56 6.04 -7.83
C VAL A 257 2.66 5.94 -6.61
N LEU A 258 2.01 7.04 -6.19
CA LEU A 258 1.02 6.98 -5.09
C LEU A 258 -0.17 6.06 -5.44
N ASN A 259 -0.67 6.12 -6.67
CA ASN A 259 -1.72 5.21 -7.14
C ASN A 259 -1.24 3.76 -7.13
N ASN A 260 -0.01 3.51 -7.56
CA ASN A 260 0.56 2.16 -7.53
C ASN A 260 0.65 1.61 -6.11
N LEU A 261 1.01 2.42 -5.12
CA LEU A 261 1.04 2.01 -3.71
C LEU A 261 -0.36 1.68 -3.18
N ASP A 262 -1.36 2.49 -3.51
CA ASP A 262 -2.78 2.29 -3.15
C ASP A 262 -3.31 0.97 -3.71
N ILE A 263 -3.17 0.76 -5.03
CA ILE A 263 -3.62 -0.47 -5.69
C ILE A 263 -2.82 -1.69 -5.22
N SER A 264 -1.52 -1.54 -4.99
CA SER A 264 -0.69 -2.64 -4.46
C SER A 264 -1.12 -3.07 -3.07
N ALA A 265 -1.53 -2.14 -2.20
CA ALA A 265 -2.06 -2.47 -0.88
C ALA A 265 -3.35 -3.30 -1.01
N ASP A 266 -4.29 -2.85 -1.85
CA ASP A 266 -5.55 -3.58 -2.07
C ASP A 266 -5.34 -4.95 -2.73
N TYR A 267 -4.47 -5.04 -3.74
CA TYR A 267 -4.11 -6.32 -4.37
C TYR A 267 -3.47 -7.29 -3.37
N THR A 268 -2.68 -6.79 -2.42
CA THR A 268 -2.07 -7.61 -1.35
C THR A 268 -3.15 -8.20 -0.43
N HIS A 269 -4.12 -7.40 0.01
CA HIS A 269 -5.26 -7.87 0.80
C HIS A 269 -6.12 -8.90 0.06
N ARG A 270 -6.33 -8.70 -1.25
CA ARG A 270 -7.10 -9.63 -2.08
C ARG A 270 -6.36 -10.94 -2.31
N LEU A 271 -5.04 -10.90 -2.53
CA LEU A 271 -4.22 -12.07 -2.80
C LEU A 271 -4.31 -13.12 -1.68
N ALA A 272 -4.23 -12.69 -0.41
CA ALA A 272 -4.35 -13.60 0.73
C ALA A 272 -5.71 -14.32 0.76
N LYS A 273 -6.80 -13.60 0.50
CA LYS A 273 -8.17 -14.15 0.47
C LYS A 273 -8.39 -15.09 -0.71
N GLU A 274 -7.88 -14.73 -1.89
CA GLU A 274 -8.01 -15.53 -3.12
C GLU A 274 -7.31 -16.90 -3.03
N LEU A 275 -6.28 -17.02 -2.20
CA LEU A 275 -5.53 -18.28 -2.03
C LEU A 275 -6.16 -19.24 -1.01
N GLN A 276 -7.05 -18.77 -0.13
CA GLN A 276 -7.69 -19.61 0.89
C GLN A 276 -8.38 -20.88 0.33
N PRO A 277 -9.13 -20.81 -0.78
CA PRO A 277 -9.72 -22.02 -1.38
C PRO A 277 -8.68 -23.02 -1.89
N GLU A 278 -7.51 -22.55 -2.32
CA GLU A 278 -6.43 -23.42 -2.81
C GLU A 278 -5.73 -24.15 -1.66
N ILE A 279 -5.56 -23.48 -0.51
CA ILE A 279 -5.03 -24.07 0.72
C ILE A 279 -5.99 -25.16 1.22
N THR A 280 -7.29 -24.87 1.24
CA THR A 280 -8.31 -25.81 1.77
C THR A 280 -8.49 -27.03 0.87
N ARG A 281 -8.28 -26.89 -0.45
CA ARG A 281 -8.37 -28.00 -1.41
C ARG A 281 -7.07 -28.81 -1.55
N ALA A 282 -5.98 -28.33 -0.98
CA ALA A 282 -4.71 -29.05 -0.99
C ALA A 282 -4.76 -30.28 -0.08
N ILE A 283 -3.87 -31.24 -0.33
CA ILE A 283 -3.83 -32.49 0.43
C ILE A 283 -2.69 -32.39 1.42
N TRP A 284 -3.02 -32.40 2.69
CA TRP A 284 -2.09 -32.22 3.79
C TRP A 284 -1.83 -33.56 4.50
N LEU A 285 -0.62 -33.72 5.03
CA LEU A 285 -0.30 -34.91 5.82
C LEU A 285 -0.81 -34.76 7.25
N ASP A 286 -0.73 -33.55 7.80
CA ASP A 286 -1.30 -33.16 9.07
C ASP A 286 -2.23 -31.96 8.82
N GLU A 287 -3.50 -32.25 8.48
CA GLU A 287 -4.43 -31.25 7.94
C GLU A 287 -4.58 -30.02 8.83
N GLU A 288 -4.80 -30.20 10.12
CA GLU A 288 -5.01 -29.08 11.04
C GLU A 288 -3.75 -28.22 11.18
N ASN A 289 -2.60 -28.84 11.43
CA ASN A 289 -1.35 -28.10 11.66
C ASN A 289 -0.79 -27.50 10.36
N ASP A 290 -0.85 -28.23 9.24
CA ASP A 290 -0.30 -27.77 7.97
C ASP A 290 -1.12 -26.60 7.41
N ILE A 291 -2.46 -26.66 7.48
CA ILE A 291 -3.33 -25.54 7.10
C ILE A 291 -3.02 -24.32 7.97
N ALA A 292 -2.97 -24.48 9.30
CA ALA A 292 -2.67 -23.38 10.21
C ALA A 292 -1.31 -22.72 9.90
N ARG A 293 -0.27 -23.52 9.62
CA ARG A 293 1.07 -23.04 9.28
C ARG A 293 1.11 -22.30 7.95
N VAL A 294 0.40 -22.79 6.94
CA VAL A 294 0.34 -22.17 5.61
C VAL A 294 -0.45 -20.86 5.66
N THR A 295 -1.62 -20.86 6.30
CA THR A 295 -2.44 -19.65 6.50
C THR A 295 -1.65 -18.59 7.25
N THR A 296 -1.01 -18.94 8.37
CA THR A 296 -0.13 -18.01 9.12
C THR A 296 1.01 -17.45 8.27
N SER A 297 1.51 -18.21 7.30
CA SER A 297 2.56 -17.72 6.40
C SER A 297 2.00 -16.73 5.39
N ILE A 298 0.85 -17.00 4.78
CA ILE A 298 0.20 -16.13 3.81
C ILE A 298 -0.30 -14.84 4.47
N ASP A 299 -0.81 -14.90 5.70
CA ASP A 299 -1.26 -13.72 6.44
C ASP A 299 -0.15 -12.69 6.67
N LYS A 300 1.14 -13.07 6.54
CA LYS A 300 2.27 -12.13 6.61
C LYS A 300 2.30 -11.12 5.47
N PHE A 301 1.58 -11.36 4.37
CA PHE A 301 1.40 -10.36 3.31
C PHE A 301 0.67 -9.11 3.82
N GLU A 302 -0.16 -9.21 4.85
CA GLU A 302 -0.80 -8.04 5.49
C GLU A 302 0.24 -7.04 6.02
N GLY A 303 1.37 -7.52 6.55
CA GLY A 303 2.48 -6.66 6.97
C GLY A 303 3.13 -5.87 5.82
N ILE A 304 3.03 -6.36 4.58
CA ILE A 304 3.46 -5.63 3.37
C ILE A 304 2.42 -4.59 2.96
N ALA A 305 1.13 -4.92 3.03
CA ALA A 305 0.05 -3.96 2.80
C ALA A 305 0.18 -2.75 3.75
N ASP A 306 0.47 -2.99 5.03
CA ASP A 306 0.77 -1.93 6.00
C ASP A 306 1.99 -1.08 5.64
N LYS A 307 3.01 -1.66 4.98
CA LYS A 307 4.17 -0.91 4.48
C LYS A 307 3.79 -0.03 3.29
N PHE A 308 2.99 -0.53 2.35
CA PHE A 308 2.46 0.28 1.24
C PHE A 308 1.63 1.45 1.77
N ASN A 309 0.68 1.21 2.68
CA ASN A 309 -0.17 2.23 3.27
C ASN A 309 0.62 3.31 4.03
N ARG A 310 1.66 2.92 4.79
CA ARG A 310 2.54 3.88 5.48
C ARG A 310 3.32 4.75 4.51
N LEU A 311 3.88 4.15 3.45
CA LEU A 311 4.61 4.88 2.43
C LEU A 311 3.70 5.83 1.64
N LEU A 312 2.49 5.36 1.29
CA LEU A 312 1.45 6.14 0.62
C LEU A 312 1.06 7.37 1.44
N LYS A 313 0.71 7.15 2.72
CA LYS A 313 0.35 8.24 3.65
C LYS A 313 1.46 9.29 3.71
N HIS A 314 2.70 8.84 3.90
CA HIS A 314 3.85 9.74 3.91
C HIS A 314 4.02 10.51 2.59
N GLY A 315 3.82 9.83 1.46
CA GLY A 315 3.90 10.45 0.13
C GLY A 315 2.84 11.52 -0.11
N ILE A 316 1.60 11.27 0.28
CA ILE A 316 0.51 12.26 0.18
C ILE A 316 0.81 13.45 1.09
N GLU A 317 1.23 13.21 2.34
CA GLU A 317 1.62 14.28 3.27
C GLU A 317 2.77 15.13 2.71
N GLN A 318 3.78 14.53 2.09
CA GLN A 318 4.87 15.25 1.42
C GLN A 318 4.35 16.09 0.26
N LEU A 319 3.53 15.52 -0.63
CA LEU A 319 2.95 16.23 -1.77
C LEU A 319 2.14 17.45 -1.32
N VAL A 320 1.30 17.28 -0.30
CA VAL A 320 0.49 18.37 0.26
C VAL A 320 1.39 19.44 0.88
N ASN A 321 2.34 19.07 1.74
CA ASN A 321 3.14 20.03 2.49
C ASN A 321 4.16 20.79 1.62
N GLN A 322 4.76 20.12 0.63
CA GLN A 322 5.81 20.73 -0.19
C GLN A 322 5.25 21.44 -1.43
N VAL A 323 4.15 20.95 -2.02
CA VAL A 323 3.64 21.48 -3.29
C VAL A 323 2.38 22.33 -3.11
N LEU A 324 1.39 21.83 -2.38
CA LEU A 324 0.07 22.48 -2.30
C LEU A 324 0.00 23.55 -1.20
N LYS A 325 0.53 23.27 -0.01
CA LYS A 325 0.50 24.17 1.15
C LYS A 325 1.07 25.57 0.84
N PRO A 326 2.21 25.74 0.13
CA PRO A 326 2.71 27.06 -0.24
C PRO A 326 1.78 27.86 -1.16
N ARG A 327 0.86 27.18 -1.88
CA ARG A 327 -0.08 27.79 -2.81
C ARG A 327 -1.38 28.25 -2.15
N ILE A 328 -1.69 27.78 -0.94
CA ILE A 328 -2.91 28.16 -0.21
C ILE A 328 -2.92 29.65 0.17
N ARG A 329 -1.80 30.19 0.66
CA ARG A 329 -1.75 31.61 1.03
C ARG A 329 -1.94 32.53 -0.19
N PRO A 330 -1.24 32.33 -1.33
CA PRO A 330 -1.51 33.07 -2.57
C PRO A 330 -2.95 32.93 -3.06
N LEU A 331 -3.55 31.75 -2.97
CA LEU A 331 -4.96 31.53 -3.32
C LEU A 331 -5.87 32.46 -2.51
N PHE A 332 -5.71 32.53 -1.19
CA PHE A 332 -6.49 33.43 -0.36
C PHE A 332 -6.20 34.91 -0.65
N GLN A 333 -4.94 35.29 -0.91
CA GLN A 333 -4.59 36.66 -1.26
C GLN A 333 -5.31 37.14 -2.52
N GLU A 334 -5.37 36.32 -3.57
CA GLU A 334 -6.10 36.65 -4.78
C GLU A 334 -7.62 36.63 -4.54
N SER A 335 -8.11 35.68 -3.75
CA SER A 335 -9.54 35.59 -3.41
C SER A 335 -10.03 36.81 -2.64
N TYR A 336 -9.21 37.34 -1.74
CA TYR A 336 -9.51 38.54 -0.93
C TYR A 336 -9.18 39.86 -1.63
N ARG A 337 -8.62 39.83 -2.83
CA ARG A 337 -8.30 41.04 -3.58
C ARG A 337 -9.59 41.83 -3.85
N GLU A 338 -9.60 43.09 -3.40
CA GLU A 338 -10.74 44.01 -3.50
C GLU A 338 -11.99 43.55 -2.71
N VAL A 339 -11.78 42.80 -1.63
CA VAL A 339 -12.84 42.39 -0.69
C VAL A 339 -12.57 43.03 0.67
N LYS A 340 -13.58 43.68 1.24
CA LYS A 340 -13.54 44.25 2.59
C LYS A 340 -14.77 43.80 3.38
N TYR A 341 -14.64 43.79 4.71
CA TYR A 341 -15.72 43.45 5.65
C TYR A 341 -16.07 44.60 6.60
N VAL A 342 -15.68 45.83 6.23
CA VAL A 342 -16.25 47.04 6.80
C VAL A 342 -17.04 47.68 5.66
N LEU A 343 -18.36 47.52 5.71
CA LEU A 343 -19.27 47.76 4.60
C LEU A 343 -20.37 48.73 5.03
N GLU A 344 -20.67 49.69 4.18
CA GLU A 344 -21.94 50.42 4.22
C GLU A 344 -23.08 49.58 3.61
N GLU A 345 -24.32 49.98 3.80
CA GLU A 345 -25.50 49.25 3.31
C GLU A 345 -25.46 49.02 1.78
N ASP A 346 -25.16 50.06 1.01
CA ASP A 346 -25.03 49.97 -0.46
C ASP A 346 -23.89 49.02 -0.87
N GLU A 347 -22.76 49.07 -0.16
CA GLU A 347 -21.60 48.21 -0.43
C GLU A 347 -21.86 46.76 -0.06
N TYR A 348 -22.66 46.50 0.99
CA TYR A 348 -23.13 45.17 1.34
C TYR A 348 -24.03 44.59 0.24
N ASN A 349 -24.98 45.38 -0.26
CA ASN A 349 -25.86 44.96 -1.34
C ASN A 349 -25.09 44.64 -2.64
N GLU A 350 -24.11 45.48 -3.00
CA GLU A 350 -23.22 45.22 -4.13
C GLU A 350 -22.40 43.94 -3.93
N ALA A 351 -21.78 43.78 -2.75
CA ALA A 351 -21.02 42.58 -2.41
C ALA A 351 -21.91 41.31 -2.44
N ASP A 352 -23.17 41.41 -2.00
CA ASP A 352 -24.17 40.33 -2.04
C ASP A 352 -24.41 39.79 -3.44
N ILE A 353 -24.52 40.67 -4.41
CA ILE A 353 -24.76 40.31 -5.81
C ILE A 353 -23.48 39.79 -6.47
N GLU A 354 -22.34 40.44 -6.22
CA GLU A 354 -21.12 40.13 -6.95
C GLU A 354 -20.44 38.84 -6.48
N GLU A 355 -20.49 38.54 -5.17
CA GLU A 355 -19.83 37.38 -4.54
C GLU A 355 -18.35 37.20 -4.93
N LYS A 356 -17.60 38.31 -5.05
CA LYS A 356 -16.22 38.35 -5.56
C LYS A 356 -15.32 37.30 -4.88
N PHE A 357 -15.34 37.23 -3.55
CA PHE A 357 -14.50 36.30 -2.78
C PHE A 357 -14.77 34.83 -3.16
N VAL A 358 -16.04 34.41 -3.09
CA VAL A 358 -16.44 33.01 -3.36
C VAL A 358 -16.11 32.61 -4.79
N LYS A 359 -16.38 33.48 -5.77
CA LYS A 359 -16.09 33.21 -7.19
C LYS A 359 -14.59 33.06 -7.44
N LYS A 360 -13.77 34.00 -6.93
CA LYS A 360 -12.30 33.96 -7.08
C LYS A 360 -11.70 32.73 -6.37
N PHE A 361 -12.16 32.42 -5.15
CA PHE A 361 -11.69 31.23 -4.42
C PHE A 361 -12.03 29.94 -5.18
N ARG A 362 -13.28 29.77 -5.62
CA ARG A 362 -13.71 28.58 -6.37
C ARG A 362 -12.89 28.39 -7.65
N GLN A 363 -12.69 29.46 -8.41
CA GLN A 363 -11.91 29.40 -9.65
C GLN A 363 -10.45 29.02 -9.37
N GLY A 364 -9.80 29.70 -8.41
CA GLY A 364 -8.42 29.44 -8.05
C GLY A 364 -8.22 28.04 -7.44
N PHE A 365 -9.15 27.59 -6.59
CA PHE A 365 -9.07 26.28 -5.96
C PHE A 365 -9.30 25.17 -6.98
N ASN A 366 -10.30 25.28 -7.86
CA ASN A 366 -10.52 24.34 -8.97
C ASN A 366 -9.26 24.19 -9.83
N HIS A 367 -8.63 25.30 -10.20
CA HIS A 367 -7.39 25.27 -10.97
C HIS A 367 -6.26 24.56 -10.20
N LEU A 368 -6.12 24.84 -8.90
CA LEU A 368 -5.10 24.24 -8.04
C LEU A 368 -5.26 22.71 -7.93
N ILE A 369 -6.48 22.20 -7.79
CA ILE A 369 -6.73 20.76 -7.57
C ILE A 369 -6.93 19.96 -8.85
N HIS A 370 -7.16 20.61 -10.01
CA HIS A 370 -7.56 19.95 -11.25
C HIS A 370 -6.64 18.80 -11.66
N LEU A 371 -5.33 19.02 -11.63
CA LEU A 371 -4.35 18.00 -12.00
C LEU A 371 -4.42 16.78 -11.07
N TYR A 372 -4.52 17.02 -9.76
CA TYR A 372 -4.57 15.97 -8.74
C TYR A 372 -5.86 15.16 -8.84
N LYS A 373 -7.00 15.83 -9.06
CA LYS A 373 -8.30 15.17 -9.26
C LYS A 373 -8.30 14.27 -10.50
N ARG A 374 -7.60 14.66 -11.57
CA ARG A 374 -7.52 13.87 -12.80
C ARG A 374 -6.56 12.67 -12.67
N THR A 375 -5.49 12.80 -11.90
CA THR A 375 -4.40 11.82 -11.87
C THR A 375 -4.47 10.85 -10.70
N LEU A 376 -4.82 11.29 -9.48
CA LEU A 376 -4.83 10.41 -8.29
C LEU A 376 -6.06 9.51 -8.28
N THR A 377 -5.97 8.28 -7.77
CA THR A 377 -7.13 7.45 -7.44
C THR A 377 -8.10 8.20 -6.52
N GLU A 378 -9.37 7.80 -6.50
CA GLU A 378 -10.39 8.43 -5.64
C GLU A 378 -9.98 8.43 -4.16
N ASN A 379 -9.48 7.30 -3.67
CA ASN A 379 -8.99 7.16 -2.28
C ASN A 379 -7.83 8.14 -1.98
N ASN A 380 -6.85 8.23 -2.88
CA ASN A 380 -5.72 9.14 -2.73
C ASN A 380 -6.14 10.61 -2.81
N PHE A 381 -7.05 10.95 -3.73
CA PHE A 381 -7.57 12.31 -3.87
C PHE A 381 -8.38 12.74 -2.63
N ASN A 382 -9.21 11.86 -2.09
CA ASN A 382 -9.96 12.12 -0.86
C ASN A 382 -9.01 12.35 0.34
N THR A 383 -7.98 11.52 0.48
CA THR A 383 -6.96 11.68 1.54
C THR A 383 -6.20 13.00 1.40
N LEU A 384 -5.81 13.35 0.16
CA LEU A 384 -5.17 14.63 -0.14
C LEU A 384 -6.08 15.80 0.24
N MET A 385 -7.38 15.69 -0.06
CA MET A 385 -8.34 16.74 0.19
C MET A 385 -8.63 16.93 1.68
N ASP A 386 -8.65 15.85 2.47
CA ASP A 386 -8.79 15.94 3.94
C ASP A 386 -7.65 16.75 4.60
N LEU A 387 -6.40 16.51 4.16
CA LEU A 387 -5.23 17.27 4.60
C LEU A 387 -5.25 18.72 4.12
N MET A 388 -5.74 18.95 2.89
CA MET A 388 -5.89 20.28 2.33
C MET A 388 -6.91 21.11 3.10
N LEU A 389 -8.01 20.50 3.56
CA LEU A 389 -9.03 21.18 4.36
C LEU A 389 -8.47 21.68 5.68
N ASP A 390 -7.61 20.92 6.36
CA ASP A 390 -6.93 21.39 7.59
C ASP A 390 -6.09 22.64 7.31
N ILE A 391 -5.39 22.68 6.17
CA ILE A 391 -4.55 23.82 5.79
C ILE A 391 -5.40 25.03 5.39
N ILE A 392 -6.47 24.81 4.62
CA ILE A 392 -7.39 25.86 4.17
C ILE A 392 -8.07 26.51 5.38
N THR A 393 -8.66 25.70 6.27
CA THR A 393 -9.36 26.21 7.45
C THR A 393 -8.41 26.96 8.39
N ALA A 394 -7.22 26.41 8.67
CA ALA A 394 -6.22 27.10 9.49
C ALA A 394 -5.75 28.43 8.90
N GLN A 395 -5.54 28.51 7.57
CA GLN A 395 -5.20 29.79 6.94
C GLN A 395 -6.36 30.77 6.96
N TRP A 396 -7.58 30.29 6.76
CA TRP A 396 -8.75 31.14 6.80
C TRP A 396 -8.97 31.73 8.19
N GLU A 397 -8.87 30.91 9.25
CA GLU A 397 -8.93 31.38 10.65
C GLU A 397 -7.91 32.48 10.92
N ARG A 398 -6.69 32.33 10.41
CA ARG A 398 -5.62 33.33 10.54
C ARG A 398 -5.99 34.65 9.88
N ILE A 399 -6.56 34.60 8.67
CA ILE A 399 -6.99 35.80 7.94
C ILE A 399 -8.14 36.49 8.67
N VAL A 400 -9.16 35.73 9.09
CA VAL A 400 -10.30 36.25 9.85
C VAL A 400 -9.81 36.92 11.13
N SER A 401 -8.89 36.29 11.86
CA SER A 401 -8.28 36.83 13.09
C SER A 401 -7.50 38.15 12.92
N GLN A 402 -7.25 38.58 11.67
CA GLN A 402 -6.54 39.80 11.30
C GLN A 402 -7.44 40.80 10.56
N THR A 403 -8.71 40.45 10.35
CA THR A 403 -9.67 41.24 9.59
C THR A 403 -10.56 42.03 10.55
N ARG A 404 -10.94 43.25 10.16
CA ARG A 404 -11.90 44.09 10.91
C ARG A 404 -13.28 43.96 10.30
N PHE A 405 -14.30 43.95 11.17
CA PHE A 405 -15.69 43.74 10.80
C PHE A 405 -16.60 44.83 11.39
N ASN A 406 -17.68 45.14 10.69
CA ASN A 406 -18.91 45.70 11.26
C ASN A 406 -20.06 44.68 11.07
N GLN A 407 -21.28 44.99 11.51
CA GLN A 407 -22.42 44.05 11.43
C GLN A 407 -22.66 43.54 9.99
N TYR A 408 -22.66 44.43 8.98
CA TYR A 408 -22.81 44.04 7.58
C TYR A 408 -21.67 43.13 7.10
N GLY A 409 -20.44 43.43 7.52
CA GLY A 409 -19.28 42.57 7.27
C GLY A 409 -19.39 41.19 7.89
N ALA A 410 -19.90 41.08 9.11
CA ALA A 410 -20.09 39.81 9.80
C ALA A 410 -21.14 38.93 9.09
N LEU A 411 -22.26 39.53 8.67
CA LEU A 411 -23.29 38.86 7.87
C LEU A 411 -22.73 38.39 6.52
N ARG A 412 -21.92 39.24 5.86
CA ARG A 412 -21.27 38.89 4.59
C ARG A 412 -20.28 37.73 4.77
N PHE A 413 -19.48 37.75 5.82
CA PHE A 413 -18.54 36.68 6.13
C PHE A 413 -19.25 35.35 6.43
N ASP A 414 -20.36 35.36 7.17
CA ASP A 414 -21.19 34.17 7.38
C ASP A 414 -21.69 33.56 6.06
N LYS A 415 -22.20 34.40 5.15
CA LYS A 415 -22.61 33.95 3.81
C LYS A 415 -21.44 33.37 3.02
N ASP A 416 -20.28 34.03 3.02
CA ASP A 416 -19.06 33.54 2.36
C ASP A 416 -18.63 32.18 2.93
N LEU A 417 -18.60 32.04 4.26
CA LEU A 417 -18.25 30.81 4.96
C LEU A 417 -19.16 29.66 4.54
N ARG A 418 -20.48 29.85 4.61
CA ARG A 418 -21.46 28.84 4.18
C ARG A 418 -21.29 28.47 2.71
N SER A 419 -21.10 29.44 1.83
CA SER A 419 -20.91 29.22 0.39
C SER A 419 -19.64 28.46 0.03
N ILE A 420 -18.55 28.65 0.78
CA ILE A 420 -17.32 27.87 0.62
C ILE A 420 -17.48 26.47 1.20
N ILE A 421 -18.11 26.30 2.37
CA ILE A 421 -18.38 24.97 2.95
C ILE A 421 -19.21 24.12 1.96
N LEU A 422 -20.26 24.70 1.38
CA LEU A 422 -21.10 24.03 0.39
C LEU A 422 -20.30 23.64 -0.87
N TYR A 423 -19.44 24.53 -1.35
CA TYR A 423 -18.57 24.23 -2.49
C TYR A 423 -17.57 23.10 -2.19
N LEU A 424 -16.86 23.19 -1.07
CA LEU A 424 -15.88 22.17 -0.67
C LEU A 424 -16.56 20.81 -0.44
N SER A 425 -17.79 20.80 0.08
CA SER A 425 -18.63 19.59 0.17
C SER A 425 -18.99 19.00 -1.20
N SER A 426 -19.13 19.83 -2.24
CA SER A 426 -19.48 19.35 -3.59
C SER A 426 -18.33 18.68 -4.34
N ILE A 427 -17.09 18.89 -3.90
CA ILE A 427 -15.88 18.36 -4.55
C ILE A 427 -15.19 17.26 -3.73
N THR A 428 -15.59 17.09 -2.48
CA THR A 428 -15.14 16.02 -1.57
C THR A 428 -16.21 14.96 -1.47
N GLU A 429 -15.82 13.69 -1.39
CA GLU A 429 -16.79 12.62 -1.16
C GLU A 429 -17.38 12.69 0.26
N TRP A 430 -16.54 13.01 1.24
CA TRP A 430 -16.97 13.22 2.62
C TRP A 430 -16.29 14.44 3.23
N LEU A 431 -17.10 15.43 3.64
CA LEU A 431 -16.62 16.60 4.36
C LEU A 431 -16.95 16.49 5.85
N SER A 432 -15.91 16.35 6.68
CA SER A 432 -16.07 16.39 8.13
C SER A 432 -16.47 17.80 8.58
N ARG A 433 -17.65 17.92 9.21
CA ARG A 433 -18.15 19.18 9.80
C ARG A 433 -17.20 19.75 10.86
N ASP A 434 -16.44 18.87 11.50
CA ASP A 434 -15.48 19.22 12.54
C ASP A 434 -14.38 20.17 12.04
N LYS A 435 -14.00 20.05 10.76
CA LYS A 435 -12.95 20.87 10.12
C LYS A 435 -13.30 22.36 10.12
N PHE A 436 -14.59 22.70 10.06
CA PHE A 436 -15.08 24.09 10.01
C PHE A 436 -15.66 24.58 11.34
N THR A 437 -15.66 23.75 12.39
CA THR A 437 -16.33 24.10 13.67
C THR A 437 -15.83 25.40 14.26
N ARG A 438 -14.51 25.61 14.27
CA ARG A 438 -13.89 26.84 14.79
C ARG A 438 -14.26 28.07 13.94
N LEU A 439 -14.19 27.98 12.61
CA LEU A 439 -14.63 29.07 11.72
C LEU A 439 -16.11 29.41 11.89
N ASN A 440 -16.97 28.40 12.03
CA ASN A 440 -18.39 28.62 12.31
C ASN A 440 -18.59 29.32 13.67
N GLN A 441 -17.87 28.91 14.72
CA GLN A 441 -17.89 29.58 16.02
C GLN A 441 -17.39 31.03 15.94
N MET A 442 -16.33 31.30 15.16
CA MET A 442 -15.87 32.66 14.89
C MET A 442 -16.96 33.48 14.20
N SER A 443 -17.61 32.92 13.18
CA SER A 443 -18.71 33.57 12.46
C SER A 443 -19.92 33.86 13.37
N THR A 444 -20.27 32.93 14.27
CA THR A 444 -21.32 33.14 15.28
C THR A 444 -21.00 34.32 16.19
N ILE A 445 -19.79 34.36 16.77
CA ILE A 445 -19.36 35.47 17.65
C ILE A 445 -19.36 36.80 16.90
N LEU A 446 -18.88 36.81 15.65
CA LEU A 446 -18.85 38.01 14.83
C LEU A 446 -20.25 38.54 14.52
N ASN A 447 -21.30 37.71 14.57
CA ASN A 447 -22.68 38.10 14.25
C ASN A 447 -23.54 38.49 15.47
N PHE A 448 -22.98 38.52 16.68
CA PHE A 448 -23.69 39.06 17.84
C PHE A 448 -24.13 40.50 17.61
N GLU A 449 -25.28 40.88 18.16
CA GLU A 449 -25.75 42.26 18.22
C GLU A 449 -25.02 43.01 19.35
N GLU A 450 -24.79 42.35 20.49
CA GLU A 450 -24.04 42.88 21.63
C GLU A 450 -22.98 41.92 22.19
N PRO A 451 -21.86 42.43 22.76
CA PRO A 451 -20.83 41.58 23.38
C PRO A 451 -21.35 40.68 24.50
N SER A 452 -22.38 41.13 25.23
CA SER A 452 -23.00 40.45 26.36
C SER A 452 -23.69 39.13 26.01
N GLU A 453 -24.07 38.93 24.74
CA GLU A 453 -24.64 37.67 24.23
C GLU A 453 -23.75 36.46 24.46
N ILE A 454 -22.43 36.67 24.60
CA ILE A 454 -21.50 35.58 24.91
C ILE A 454 -21.87 34.88 26.22
N HIS A 455 -22.48 35.57 27.18
CA HIS A 455 -22.89 35.00 28.48
C HIS A 455 -24.04 34.01 28.37
N GLU A 456 -24.86 34.10 27.33
CA GLU A 456 -25.95 33.15 27.08
C GLU A 456 -25.42 31.84 26.47
N LEU A 457 -24.33 31.94 25.71
CA LEU A 457 -23.75 30.82 24.96
C LEU A 457 -22.53 30.20 25.64
N TRP A 458 -21.94 30.84 26.66
CA TRP A 458 -20.70 30.42 27.32
C TRP A 458 -20.87 30.16 28.82
N GLY A 459 -20.41 29.00 29.30
CA GLY A 459 -20.39 28.64 30.75
C GLY A 459 -21.47 27.63 31.17
N ASN A 460 -21.67 27.43 32.48
CA ASN A 460 -22.55 26.37 33.02
C ASN A 460 -24.06 26.55 32.71
N SER A 461 -24.47 27.68 32.14
CA SER A 461 -25.85 27.96 31.72
C SER A 461 -26.07 27.77 30.21
N SER A 462 -25.04 27.31 29.47
CA SER A 462 -25.04 27.30 28.01
C SER A 462 -25.83 26.15 27.38
N SER A 463 -26.47 26.46 26.25
CA SER A 463 -26.97 25.53 25.23
C SER A 463 -25.89 24.50 24.81
N PRO A 464 -26.21 23.37 24.13
CA PRO A 464 -25.31 22.22 23.92
C PRO A 464 -24.15 22.46 22.91
N ILE A 465 -23.62 23.69 22.81
CA ILE A 465 -22.54 24.06 21.90
C ILE A 465 -21.19 23.66 22.53
N ASN A 466 -20.52 22.69 21.91
CA ASN A 466 -19.15 22.30 22.27
C ASN A 466 -18.14 23.32 21.70
N TRP A 467 -17.80 24.34 22.48
CA TRP A 467 -16.82 25.36 22.12
C TRP A 467 -15.42 24.76 21.89
N ARG A 468 -14.79 25.12 20.77
CA ARG A 468 -13.40 24.76 20.40
C ARG A 468 -12.46 25.96 20.41
N LEU A 469 -12.98 27.14 20.72
CA LEU A 469 -12.23 28.36 20.93
C LEU A 469 -11.90 28.48 22.42
N THR A 470 -10.77 29.09 22.75
CA THR A 470 -10.40 29.47 24.12
C THR A 470 -11.01 30.82 24.48
N VAL A 471 -11.11 31.13 25.78
CA VAL A 471 -11.61 32.44 26.26
C VAL A 471 -10.83 33.61 25.65
N ASN A 472 -9.51 33.48 25.50
CA ASN A 472 -8.68 34.53 24.90
C ASN A 472 -8.95 34.69 23.40
N GLU A 473 -9.19 33.59 22.68
CA GLU A 473 -9.59 33.65 21.27
C GLU A 473 -10.96 34.33 21.13
N VAL A 474 -11.94 34.00 21.97
CA VAL A 474 -13.26 34.64 21.95
C VAL A 474 -13.15 36.14 22.18
N LYS A 475 -12.43 36.59 23.22
CA LYS A 475 -12.17 38.01 23.48
C LYS A 475 -11.52 38.70 22.28
N LYS A 476 -10.55 38.04 21.64
CA LYS A 476 -9.88 38.57 20.45
C LYS A 476 -10.83 38.69 19.27
N ILE A 477 -11.72 37.72 19.06
CA ILE A 477 -12.71 37.70 17.98
C ILE A 477 -13.75 38.80 18.17
N LEU A 478 -14.27 38.98 19.40
CA LEU A 478 -15.16 40.10 19.75
C LEU A 478 -14.49 41.45 19.43
N GLY A 479 -13.20 41.60 19.76
CA GLY A 479 -12.41 42.78 19.43
C GLY A 479 -12.11 42.98 17.94
N LEU A 480 -12.59 42.12 17.04
CA LEU A 480 -12.53 42.35 15.60
C LEU A 480 -13.70 43.21 15.09
N ARG A 481 -14.79 43.31 15.87
CA ARG A 481 -15.96 44.15 15.59
C ARG A 481 -15.69 45.58 16.05
N LEU A 482 -15.63 46.51 15.10
CA LEU A 482 -15.29 47.91 15.35
C LEU A 482 -16.31 48.60 16.26
N ASP A 483 -17.57 48.25 16.13
CA ASP A 483 -18.68 48.76 16.91
C ASP A 483 -18.74 48.20 18.35
N PHE A 484 -17.95 47.16 18.64
CA PHE A 484 -17.77 46.64 19.99
C PHE A 484 -16.59 47.29 20.72
N GLU A 485 -15.64 47.94 20.04
CA GLU A 485 -14.44 48.52 20.66
C GLU A 485 -14.79 49.56 21.75
N SER A 486 -15.88 50.33 21.59
CA SER A 486 -16.37 51.28 22.60
C SER A 486 -17.09 50.62 23.77
N LYS A 487 -17.79 49.49 23.56
CA LYS A 487 -18.55 48.74 24.58
C LYS A 487 -17.67 47.78 25.40
N LEU A 488 -16.61 47.24 24.79
CA LEU A 488 -15.67 46.30 25.43
C LEU A 488 -14.76 47.00 26.46
N ALA A 489 -14.53 48.31 26.35
CA ALA A 489 -13.79 49.09 27.33
C ALA A 489 -14.50 49.15 28.70
N ASP A 490 -15.84 49.11 28.70
CA ASP A 490 -16.66 49.08 29.92
C ASP A 490 -16.75 47.66 30.53
N GLU A 491 -16.66 46.61 29.71
CA GLU A 491 -16.75 45.20 30.15
C GLU A 491 -15.42 44.55 30.57
N GLN A 492 -14.27 45.13 30.21
CA GLN A 492 -12.95 44.63 30.64
C GLN A 492 -12.79 44.57 32.17
N LEU A 493 -13.62 45.28 32.93
CA LEU A 493 -13.68 45.22 34.40
C LEU A 493 -14.26 43.90 34.95
N LEU A 494 -15.00 43.11 34.16
CA LEU A 494 -15.74 41.93 34.66
C LEU A 494 -15.11 40.58 34.31
N LEU A 495 -14.29 40.50 33.25
CA LEU A 495 -13.66 39.26 32.78
C LEU A 495 -12.39 38.86 33.58
N SER A 496 -12.06 39.58 34.66
CA SER A 496 -11.00 39.22 35.62
C SER A 496 -11.52 38.43 36.83
N THR A 497 -12.84 38.25 36.96
CA THR A 497 -13.47 37.79 38.21
C THR A 497 -14.25 36.48 38.15
N LYS A 498 -14.24 35.72 37.04
CA LYS A 498 -14.78 34.36 37.02
C LYS A 498 -13.99 33.42 36.14
#